data_AF-A0A3D2VVS2-F1
#
_entry.id   AF-A0A3D2VVS2-F1
#
_cell.length_a   1.000
_cell.length_b   1.000
_cell.length_c   1.000
_cell.angle_alpha   90.00
_cell.angle_beta   90.00
_cell.angle_gamma   90.00
#
_symmetry.space_group_name_H-M   'P 1'
#
loop_
_entity.id
_entity.type
_entity.pdbx_description
1 polymer ?
#
loop_
_entity_poly.entity_id
_entity_poly.type
_entity_poly.pdbx_seq_one_letter_code
_entity_poly.pdbx_strand_id
1 'polypeptide(L)'
;MAFSRPITLKRKTLASEREPLICTPLVGSDEADVRRELAAILPKRPDLLEWRVDFFSGIADGDRVVALARTIREQAGAIPVIFTRRSIREGGNPIPLDEDRVMEMYEVVCRAGCVELFDYELSVGERHFRQAAALAEETGCALIGSYHNFQETPDAGALVAKCVAMEKAGADIAKIAVMPRSLRDVLTLLEATLTARDTISLPVISMSMGAYGSLSRLFGWVFGSSVSFAVGEKSSAPGQIPIEDVNAVVDILRRALKGQ
;
A
#
# COMPACT_ATOMS: atom_id res chain seq x y z
N MET A 1 21.80 5.58 8.78
CA MET A 1 21.40 6.08 7.44
C MET A 1 19.99 5.59 7.19
N ALA A 2 19.10 6.46 6.68
CA ALA A 2 17.78 6.08 6.22
C ALA A 2 17.82 5.95 4.69
N PHE A 3 17.28 4.86 4.15
CA PHE A 3 17.29 4.58 2.71
C PHE A 3 16.06 5.15 1.99
N SER A 4 14.94 5.23 2.69
CA SER A 4 13.63 5.68 2.26
C SER A 4 13.20 6.94 3.01
N ARG A 5 12.14 7.60 2.53
CA ARG A 5 11.57 8.78 3.17
C ARG A 5 10.49 8.35 4.18
N PRO A 6 10.39 9.00 5.34
CA PRO A 6 9.39 8.64 6.33
C PRO A 6 7.99 9.04 5.86
N ILE A 7 6.97 8.25 6.24
CA ILE A 7 5.57 8.57 5.96
C ILE A 7 5.04 9.46 7.08
N THR A 8 4.61 10.68 6.77
CA THR A 8 4.07 11.60 7.78
C THR A 8 2.55 11.63 7.73
N LEU A 9 1.92 11.20 8.82
CA LEU A 9 0.49 11.37 9.06
C LEU A 9 0.27 12.59 9.98
N LYS A 10 -0.92 13.22 9.95
CA LYS A 10 -1.23 14.49 10.66
C LYS A 10 -0.72 14.61 12.11
N ARG A 11 -0.59 13.50 12.85
CA ARG A 11 -0.15 13.48 14.26
C ARG A 11 1.06 12.59 14.54
N LYS A 12 1.60 11.93 13.51
CA LYS A 12 2.63 10.90 13.69
C LYS A 12 3.42 10.71 12.41
N THR A 13 4.75 10.84 12.51
CA THR A 13 5.65 10.33 11.48
C THR A 13 5.84 8.83 11.70
N LEU A 14 5.42 8.03 10.72
CA LEU A 14 5.72 6.62 10.64
C LEU A 14 7.15 6.48 10.12
N ALA A 15 7.99 5.84 10.94
CA ALA A 15 9.41 5.53 10.76
C ALA A 15 10.41 6.67 11.03
N SER A 16 10.90 6.75 12.27
CA SER A 16 12.30 7.12 12.55
C SER A 16 13.17 5.91 12.96
N GLU A 17 12.59 4.75 13.32
CA GLU A 17 13.35 3.63 13.92
C GLU A 17 13.17 2.24 13.24
N ARG A 18 12.17 2.04 12.38
CA ARG A 18 11.94 0.79 11.64
C ARG A 18 11.81 1.07 10.15
N GLU A 19 12.74 0.51 9.39
CA GLU A 19 12.83 0.67 7.94
C GLU A 19 13.13 -0.73 7.35
N PRO A 20 12.30 -1.24 6.42
CA PRO A 20 11.03 -0.66 5.96
C PRO A 20 9.91 -0.81 6.99
N LEU A 21 8.78 -0.12 6.77
CA LEU A 21 7.52 -0.45 7.43
C LEU A 21 6.94 -1.72 6.81
N ILE A 22 6.42 -2.63 7.62
CA ILE A 22 5.76 -3.85 7.14
C ILE A 22 4.24 -3.68 7.16
N CYS A 23 3.62 -3.85 5.99
CA CYS A 23 2.19 -3.82 5.80
C CYS A 23 1.63 -5.23 5.57
N THR A 24 0.54 -5.57 6.25
CA THR A 24 -0.18 -6.83 6.05
C THR A 24 -1.62 -6.58 5.61
N PRO A 25 -2.11 -7.29 4.58
CA PRO A 25 -3.46 -7.10 4.07
C PRO A 25 -4.51 -7.88 4.88
N LEU A 26 -5.73 -7.34 4.89
CA LEU A 26 -6.99 -7.99 5.26
C LEU A 26 -7.83 -8.17 3.98
N VAL A 27 -8.19 -9.41 3.67
CA VAL A 27 -8.88 -9.83 2.44
C VAL A 27 -10.15 -10.65 2.73
N GLY A 28 -10.62 -10.66 3.98
CA GLY A 28 -11.85 -11.35 4.37
C GLY A 28 -13.07 -10.89 3.57
N SER A 29 -13.92 -11.86 3.17
CA SER A 29 -15.09 -11.59 2.33
C SER A 29 -16.32 -11.08 3.08
N ASP A 30 -16.32 -11.19 4.41
CA ASP A 30 -17.37 -10.70 5.31
C ASP A 30 -16.78 -10.21 6.63
N GLU A 31 -17.65 -9.70 7.52
CA GLU A 31 -17.27 -9.14 8.81
C GLU A 31 -16.59 -10.18 9.73
N ALA A 32 -17.03 -11.44 9.70
CA ALA A 32 -16.49 -12.49 10.53
C ALA A 32 -15.09 -12.91 10.05
N ASP A 33 -14.92 -13.02 8.74
CA ASP A 33 -13.64 -13.30 8.09
C ASP A 33 -12.61 -12.22 8.38
N VAL A 34 -12.97 -10.94 8.24
CA VAL A 34 -12.07 -9.82 8.54
C VAL A 34 -11.67 -9.81 10.01
N ARG A 35 -12.60 -10.06 10.94
CA ARG A 35 -12.29 -10.16 12.38
C ARG A 35 -11.34 -11.32 12.69
N ARG A 36 -11.52 -12.47 12.03
CA ARG A 36 -10.63 -13.62 12.18
C ARG A 36 -9.22 -13.30 11.68
N GLU A 37 -9.12 -12.64 10.51
CA GLU A 37 -7.84 -12.22 9.95
C GLU A 37 -7.13 -11.21 10.85
N LEU A 38 -7.85 -10.23 11.38
CA LEU A 38 -7.29 -9.31 12.39
C LEU A 38 -6.74 -10.04 13.60
N ALA A 39 -7.50 -10.98 14.18
CA ALA A 39 -7.07 -11.73 15.35
C ALA A 39 -5.79 -12.55 15.10
N ALA A 40 -5.59 -13.06 13.88
CA ALA A 40 -4.38 -13.78 13.49
C ALA A 40 -3.19 -12.87 13.21
N ILE A 41 -3.43 -11.68 12.66
CA ILE A 41 -2.40 -10.75 12.20
C ILE A 41 -1.85 -9.87 13.32
N LEU A 42 -2.70 -9.35 14.20
CA LEU A 42 -2.28 -8.41 15.26
C LEU A 42 -1.16 -8.93 16.18
N PRO A 43 -1.14 -10.22 16.60
CA PRO A 43 -0.04 -10.78 17.38
C PRO A 43 1.32 -10.71 16.67
N LYS A 44 1.34 -10.64 15.33
CA LYS A 44 2.55 -10.54 14.50
C LYS A 44 3.10 -9.12 14.41
N ARG A 45 2.39 -8.13 14.97
CA ARG A 45 2.80 -6.72 15.10
C ARG A 45 3.22 -6.07 13.77
N PRO A 46 2.36 -6.06 12.73
CA PRO A 46 2.64 -5.28 11.54
C PRO A 46 2.72 -3.79 11.87
N ASP A 47 3.46 -3.03 11.06
CA ASP A 47 3.54 -1.57 11.22
C ASP A 47 2.33 -0.86 10.57
N LEU A 48 1.70 -1.52 9.59
CA LEU A 48 0.54 -1.05 8.84
C LEU A 48 -0.44 -2.21 8.57
N LEU A 49 -1.73 -1.90 8.54
CA LEU A 49 -2.76 -2.80 8.00
C LEU A 49 -3.30 -2.23 6.69
N GLU A 50 -3.53 -3.08 5.69
CA GLU A 50 -4.28 -2.70 4.48
C GLU A 50 -5.60 -3.46 4.45
N TRP A 51 -6.72 -2.76 4.52
CA TRP A 51 -8.01 -3.39 4.23
C TRP A 51 -8.30 -3.34 2.73
N ARG A 52 -8.26 -4.50 2.09
CA ARG A 52 -8.63 -4.70 0.68
C ARG A 52 -10.15 -4.85 0.58
N VAL A 53 -10.85 -3.72 0.59
CA VAL A 53 -12.32 -3.69 0.61
C VAL A 53 -12.95 -4.33 -0.63
N ASP A 54 -12.22 -4.44 -1.75
CA ASP A 54 -12.71 -5.12 -2.95
C ASP A 54 -13.00 -6.62 -2.76
N PHE A 55 -12.50 -7.26 -1.69
CA PHE A 55 -12.91 -8.62 -1.32
C PHE A 55 -14.22 -8.67 -0.52
N PHE A 56 -14.62 -7.57 0.10
CA PHE A 56 -15.74 -7.53 1.03
C PHE A 56 -17.08 -7.55 0.28
N SER A 57 -17.88 -8.59 0.50
CA SER A 57 -19.18 -8.78 -0.15
C SER A 57 -20.19 -7.67 0.14
N GLY A 58 -20.02 -6.96 1.28
CA GLY A 58 -20.85 -5.83 1.67
C GLY A 58 -20.42 -4.47 1.12
N ILE A 59 -19.47 -4.40 0.17
CA ILE A 59 -18.89 -3.14 -0.33
C ILE A 59 -19.92 -2.12 -0.85
N ALA A 60 -21.06 -2.59 -1.36
CA ALA A 60 -22.12 -1.72 -1.89
C ALA A 60 -22.95 -1.01 -0.80
N ASP A 61 -22.79 -1.40 0.46
CA ASP A 61 -23.50 -0.84 1.60
C ASP A 61 -22.53 0.00 2.43
N GLY A 62 -22.63 1.33 2.27
CA GLY A 62 -21.75 2.29 2.94
C GLY A 62 -21.78 2.17 4.47
N ASP A 63 -22.94 1.86 5.06
CA ASP A 63 -23.07 1.72 6.52
C ASP A 63 -22.33 0.47 7.01
N ARG A 64 -22.42 -0.64 6.27
CA ARG A 64 -21.65 -1.86 6.56
C ARG A 64 -20.15 -1.63 6.41
N VAL A 65 -19.73 -0.94 5.35
CA VAL A 65 -18.31 -0.60 5.12
C VAL A 65 -17.78 0.24 6.29
N VAL A 66 -18.49 1.29 6.70
CA VAL A 66 -18.07 2.15 7.83
C VAL A 66 -18.07 1.38 9.15
N ALA A 67 -19.09 0.57 9.42
CA ALA A 67 -19.17 -0.21 10.65
C ALA A 67 -18.00 -1.20 10.77
N LEU A 68 -17.63 -1.86 9.67
CA LEU A 68 -16.48 -2.75 9.63
C LEU A 68 -15.16 -1.95 9.71
N ALA A 69 -15.03 -0.81 9.04
CA ALA A 69 -13.87 0.06 9.16
C ALA A 69 -13.61 0.51 10.61
N ARG A 70 -14.67 0.90 11.34
CA ARG A 70 -14.60 1.26 12.76
C ARG A 70 -14.14 0.08 13.61
N THR A 71 -14.70 -1.10 13.37
CA THR A 71 -14.24 -2.33 14.02
C THR A 71 -12.75 -2.58 13.79
N ILE A 72 -12.30 -2.53 12.53
CA ILE A 72 -10.90 -2.73 12.17
C ILE A 72 -10.04 -1.74 12.94
N ARG A 73 -10.44 -0.47 12.96
CA ARG A 73 -9.72 0.59 13.65
C ARG A 73 -9.62 0.37 15.16
N GLU A 74 -10.73 0.06 15.80
CA GLU A 74 -10.78 -0.20 17.25
C GLU A 74 -9.84 -1.35 17.64
N GLN A 75 -9.81 -2.42 16.84
CA GLN A 75 -8.94 -3.59 17.10
C GLN A 75 -7.48 -3.33 16.72
N ALA A 76 -7.20 -2.56 15.68
CA ALA A 76 -5.85 -2.19 15.25
C ALA A 76 -5.13 -1.28 16.26
N GLY A 77 -5.88 -0.53 17.06
CA GLY A 77 -5.35 0.36 18.09
C GLY A 77 -4.47 1.46 17.49
N ALA A 78 -3.15 1.36 17.72
CA ALA A 78 -2.16 2.34 17.25
C ALA A 78 -1.55 2.02 15.88
N ILE A 79 -1.89 0.86 15.29
CA ILE A 79 -1.46 0.45 13.95
C ILE A 79 -2.33 1.21 12.93
N PRO A 80 -1.73 2.06 12.07
CA PRO A 80 -2.49 2.78 11.05
C PRO A 80 -3.12 1.84 10.02
N VAL A 81 -4.31 2.22 9.54
CA VAL A 81 -5.06 1.44 8.55
C VAL A 81 -5.08 2.16 7.20
N ILE A 82 -4.77 1.41 6.14
CA ILE A 82 -4.90 1.80 4.75
C ILE A 82 -6.22 1.23 4.21
N PHE A 83 -7.07 2.06 3.64
CA PHE A 83 -8.26 1.64 2.92
C PHE A 83 -7.98 1.52 1.41
N THR A 84 -8.11 0.32 0.85
CA THR A 84 -7.76 0.06 -0.56
C THR A 84 -8.90 -0.66 -1.26
N ARG A 85 -9.51 -0.02 -2.27
CA ARG A 85 -10.26 -0.70 -3.33
C ARG A 85 -9.33 -0.87 -4.52
N ARG A 86 -8.88 -2.11 -4.77
CA ARG A 86 -8.15 -2.44 -6.01
C ARG A 86 -9.15 -2.70 -7.14
N SER A 87 -9.00 -2.05 -8.29
CA SER A 87 -9.88 -2.28 -9.44
C SER A 87 -9.47 -3.51 -10.23
N ILE A 88 -10.40 -4.08 -11.01
CA ILE A 88 -10.10 -5.19 -11.93
C ILE A 88 -9.02 -4.84 -12.97
N ARG A 89 -8.90 -3.56 -13.34
CA ARG A 89 -7.87 -3.08 -14.30
C ARG A 89 -6.47 -3.25 -13.74
N GLU A 90 -6.36 -3.16 -12.42
CA GLU A 90 -5.14 -3.25 -11.64
C GLU A 90 -5.12 -4.52 -10.76
N GLY A 91 -5.80 -5.60 -11.18
CA GLY A 91 -5.69 -6.93 -10.56
C GLY A 91 -6.51 -7.14 -9.27
N GLY A 92 -7.51 -6.31 -9.02
CA GLY A 92 -8.48 -6.46 -7.93
C GLY A 92 -9.72 -7.25 -8.32
N ASN A 93 -10.67 -7.33 -7.40
CA ASN A 93 -11.91 -8.08 -7.60
C ASN A 93 -13.02 -7.26 -8.29
N PRO A 94 -13.92 -7.92 -9.04
CA PRO A 94 -15.12 -7.26 -9.55
C PRO A 94 -16.03 -6.85 -8.40
N ILE A 95 -16.58 -5.64 -8.46
CA ILE A 95 -17.50 -5.08 -7.47
C ILE A 95 -18.73 -4.48 -8.17
N PRO A 96 -19.89 -4.39 -7.51
CA PRO A 96 -21.12 -3.87 -8.11
C PRO A 96 -21.22 -2.33 -8.05
N LEU A 97 -20.08 -1.62 -8.12
CA LEU A 97 -20.00 -0.17 -8.02
C LEU A 97 -19.25 0.42 -9.22
N ASP A 98 -19.76 1.51 -9.78
CA ASP A 98 -19.01 2.36 -10.70
C ASP A 98 -18.03 3.28 -9.93
N GLU A 99 -17.22 4.04 -10.65
CA GLU A 99 -16.14 4.83 -10.03
C GLU A 99 -16.69 6.04 -9.24
N ASP A 100 -17.86 6.58 -9.59
CA ASP A 100 -18.48 7.66 -8.82
C ASP A 100 -18.99 7.14 -7.46
N ARG A 101 -19.64 5.97 -7.45
CA ARG A 101 -20.03 5.29 -6.20
C ARG A 101 -18.84 4.83 -5.36
N VAL A 102 -17.74 4.44 -6.00
CA VAL A 102 -16.48 4.17 -5.29
C VAL A 102 -15.99 5.45 -4.61
N MET A 103 -15.95 6.58 -5.30
CA MET A 103 -15.54 7.86 -4.68
C MET A 103 -16.44 8.23 -3.48
N GLU A 104 -17.77 8.09 -3.61
CA GLU A 104 -18.70 8.30 -2.49
C GLU A 104 -18.38 7.40 -1.27
N MET A 105 -18.03 6.13 -1.49
CA MET A 105 -17.60 5.23 -0.42
C MET A 105 -16.32 5.73 0.27
N TYR A 106 -15.32 6.16 -0.50
CA TYR A 106 -14.08 6.72 0.07
C TYR A 106 -14.37 7.98 0.90
N GLU A 107 -15.26 8.85 0.42
CA GLU A 107 -15.68 10.05 1.15
C GLU A 107 -16.29 9.71 2.51
N VAL A 108 -17.24 8.77 2.55
CA VAL A 108 -17.90 8.36 3.79
C VAL A 108 -16.90 7.72 4.76
N VAL A 109 -16.01 6.86 4.28
CA VAL A 109 -14.99 6.19 5.11
C VAL A 109 -13.98 7.20 5.67
N CYS A 110 -13.45 8.10 4.84
CA CYS A 110 -12.47 9.09 5.29
C CYS A 110 -13.07 10.10 6.27
N ARG A 111 -14.30 10.59 6.01
CA ARG A 111 -15.02 11.50 6.92
C ARG A 111 -15.42 10.83 8.24
N ALA A 112 -15.62 9.52 8.25
CA ALA A 112 -15.84 8.76 9.49
C ALA A 112 -14.59 8.66 10.38
N GLY A 113 -13.39 9.01 9.87
CA GLY A 113 -12.15 9.07 10.64
C GLY A 113 -11.64 7.70 11.09
N CYS A 114 -12.04 6.62 10.42
CA CYS A 114 -11.69 5.25 10.80
C CYS A 114 -10.40 4.73 10.13
N VAL A 115 -9.81 5.47 9.19
CA VAL A 115 -8.58 5.09 8.49
C VAL A 115 -7.61 6.26 8.43
N GLU A 116 -6.31 5.96 8.39
CA GLU A 116 -5.25 6.96 8.31
C GLU A 116 -4.80 7.24 6.89
N LEU A 117 -4.92 6.23 6.02
CA LEU A 117 -4.52 6.31 4.64
C LEU A 117 -5.58 5.68 3.76
N PHE A 118 -5.60 6.08 2.50
CA PHE A 118 -6.36 5.41 1.46
C PHE A 118 -5.58 5.33 0.16
N ASP A 119 -5.75 4.23 -0.57
CA ASP A 119 -5.11 3.99 -1.87
C ASP A 119 -6.08 4.35 -2.99
N TYR A 120 -5.64 5.18 -3.94
CA TYR A 120 -6.41 5.53 -5.12
C TYR A 120 -5.54 5.43 -6.37
N GLU A 121 -6.06 4.74 -7.38
CA GLU A 121 -5.33 4.38 -8.58
C GLU A 121 -5.18 5.57 -9.52
N LEU A 122 -3.97 5.86 -10.00
CA LEU A 122 -3.75 6.90 -11.00
C LEU A 122 -4.52 6.60 -12.32
N SER A 123 -4.80 5.33 -12.60
CA SER A 123 -5.49 4.90 -13.82
C SER A 123 -6.99 5.22 -13.89
N VAL A 124 -7.62 5.66 -12.78
CA VAL A 124 -9.02 6.10 -12.76
C VAL A 124 -9.27 7.36 -13.58
N GLY A 125 -8.21 8.14 -13.85
CA GLY A 125 -8.27 9.39 -14.60
C GLY A 125 -8.25 10.64 -13.72
N GLU A 126 -7.95 11.77 -14.36
CA GLU A 126 -7.64 13.04 -13.68
C GLU A 126 -8.82 13.57 -12.84
N ARG A 127 -10.06 13.39 -13.30
CA ARG A 127 -11.25 13.87 -12.56
C ARG A 127 -11.32 13.24 -11.17
N HIS A 128 -11.38 11.92 -11.11
CA HIS A 128 -11.53 11.19 -9.84
C HIS A 128 -10.29 11.31 -8.98
N PHE A 129 -9.08 11.29 -9.56
CA PHE A 129 -7.87 11.45 -8.77
C PHE A 129 -7.80 12.83 -8.09
N ARG A 130 -8.25 13.90 -8.76
CA ARG A 130 -8.39 15.22 -8.11
C ARG A 130 -9.41 15.23 -6.98
N GLN A 131 -10.51 14.48 -7.10
CA GLN A 131 -11.49 14.33 -6.01
C GLN A 131 -10.86 13.61 -4.81
N ALA A 132 -10.08 12.56 -5.05
CA ALA A 132 -9.30 11.88 -4.02
C ALA A 132 -8.30 12.81 -3.34
N ALA A 133 -7.53 13.60 -4.10
CA ALA A 133 -6.59 14.57 -3.53
C ALA A 133 -7.31 15.63 -2.66
N ALA A 134 -8.45 16.15 -3.13
CA ALA A 134 -9.26 17.09 -2.35
C ALA A 134 -9.82 16.45 -1.07
N LEU A 135 -10.24 15.18 -1.12
CA LEU A 135 -10.70 14.44 0.06
C LEU A 135 -9.57 14.24 1.09
N ALA A 136 -8.35 13.97 0.63
CA ALA A 136 -7.17 13.84 1.48
C ALA A 136 -6.87 15.16 2.21
N GLU A 137 -6.93 16.28 1.50
CA GLU A 137 -6.77 17.60 2.09
C GLU A 137 -7.88 17.92 3.11
N GLU A 138 -9.15 17.69 2.73
CA GLU A 138 -10.34 17.92 3.57
C GLU A 138 -10.25 17.14 4.89
N THR A 139 -10.02 15.83 4.80
CA THR A 139 -10.11 14.92 5.96
C THR A 139 -8.78 14.80 6.70
N GLY A 140 -7.66 14.93 6.00
CA GLY A 140 -6.34 14.58 6.49
C GLY A 140 -5.97 13.13 6.46
N CYS A 141 -6.78 12.31 5.81
CA CYS A 141 -6.42 10.94 5.48
C CYS A 141 -5.37 10.99 4.36
N ALA A 142 -4.23 10.32 4.52
CA ALA A 142 -3.15 10.40 3.54
C ALA A 142 -3.47 9.61 2.27
N LEU A 143 -3.27 10.22 1.11
CA LEU A 143 -3.50 9.61 -0.20
C LEU A 143 -2.27 8.86 -0.69
N ILE A 144 -2.40 7.54 -0.87
CA ILE A 144 -1.48 6.73 -1.65
C ILE A 144 -1.94 6.75 -3.10
N GLY A 145 -1.25 7.51 -3.95
CA GLY A 145 -1.40 7.43 -5.39
C GLY A 145 -0.77 6.13 -5.88
N SER A 146 -1.52 5.27 -6.58
CA SER A 146 -1.05 3.93 -6.91
C SER A 146 -1.15 3.57 -8.38
N TYR A 147 -0.26 2.69 -8.85
CA TYR A 147 -0.26 2.13 -10.20
C TYR A 147 0.23 0.69 -10.18
N HIS A 148 -0.53 -0.20 -10.79
CA HIS A 148 -0.20 -1.62 -10.88
C HIS A 148 -0.18 -2.10 -12.33
N ASN A 149 0.84 -2.89 -12.67
CA ASN A 149 0.91 -3.60 -13.94
C ASN A 149 1.12 -5.09 -13.67
N PHE A 150 0.06 -5.89 -13.85
CA PHE A 150 0.09 -7.33 -13.61
C PHE A 150 0.66 -8.13 -14.79
N GLN A 151 1.00 -7.49 -15.91
CA GLN A 151 1.43 -8.16 -17.14
C GLN A 151 2.93 -8.03 -17.40
N GLU A 152 3.54 -6.91 -17.00
CA GLU A 152 4.94 -6.61 -17.26
C GLU A 152 5.53 -5.57 -16.32
N THR A 153 6.84 -5.36 -16.50
CA THR A 153 7.60 -4.28 -15.91
C THR A 153 7.96 -3.28 -17.01
N PRO A 154 7.31 -2.10 -17.04
CA PRO A 154 7.74 -0.99 -17.87
C PRO A 154 9.19 -0.60 -17.59
N ASP A 155 9.81 0.15 -18.52
CA ASP A 155 11.14 0.69 -18.30
C ASP A 155 11.20 1.65 -17.09
N ALA A 156 12.40 1.83 -16.54
CA ALA A 156 12.59 2.60 -15.32
C ALA A 156 12.11 4.06 -15.46
N GLY A 157 12.32 4.68 -16.63
CA GLY A 157 11.89 6.06 -16.89
C GLY A 157 10.36 6.20 -16.86
N ALA A 158 9.64 5.26 -17.47
CA ALA A 158 8.19 5.20 -17.44
C ALA A 158 7.65 5.03 -16.00
N LEU A 159 8.29 4.20 -15.18
CA LEU A 159 7.93 4.03 -13.77
C LEU A 159 8.17 5.29 -12.95
N VAL A 160 9.33 5.94 -13.11
CA VAL A 160 9.64 7.22 -12.46
C VAL A 160 8.61 8.29 -12.88
N ALA A 161 8.23 8.33 -14.15
CA ALA A 161 7.21 9.26 -14.64
C ALA A 161 5.84 9.05 -13.98
N LYS A 162 5.45 7.80 -13.62
CA LYS A 162 4.24 7.55 -12.83
C LYS A 162 4.34 8.14 -11.43
N CYS A 163 5.46 7.97 -10.75
CA CYS A 163 5.69 8.55 -9.43
C CYS A 163 5.63 10.08 -9.46
N VAL A 164 6.25 10.71 -10.47
CA VAL A 164 6.16 12.17 -10.69
C VAL A 164 4.73 12.61 -10.98
N ALA A 165 3.95 11.83 -11.73
CA ALA A 165 2.56 12.14 -12.01
C ALA A 165 1.69 12.08 -10.75
N MET A 166 1.90 11.10 -9.87
CA MET A 166 1.21 11.00 -8.58
C MET A 166 1.51 12.20 -7.67
N GLU A 167 2.77 12.62 -7.60
CA GLU A 167 3.16 13.82 -6.85
C GLU A 167 2.47 15.08 -7.39
N LYS A 168 2.54 15.29 -8.71
CA LYS A 168 1.87 16.44 -9.35
C LYS A 168 0.36 16.43 -9.17
N ALA A 169 -0.24 15.25 -9.03
CA ALA A 169 -1.67 15.08 -8.84
C ALA A 169 -2.11 15.20 -7.36
N GLY A 170 -1.19 15.44 -6.43
CA GLY A 170 -1.49 15.68 -5.02
C GLY A 170 -1.51 14.43 -4.14
N ALA A 171 -0.84 13.35 -4.53
CA ALA A 171 -0.63 12.21 -3.65
C ALA A 171 0.34 12.57 -2.51
N ASP A 172 0.17 11.94 -1.34
CA ASP A 172 1.11 12.01 -0.22
C ASP A 172 2.20 10.94 -0.33
N ILE A 173 1.90 9.83 -1.00
CA ILE A 173 2.78 8.67 -1.19
C ILE A 173 2.62 8.17 -2.63
N ALA A 174 3.72 7.89 -3.31
CA ALA A 174 3.71 7.26 -4.64
C ALA A 174 3.91 5.75 -4.52
N LYS A 175 3.01 4.95 -5.13
CA LYS A 175 3.05 3.48 -5.09
C LYS A 175 3.06 2.87 -6.49
N ILE A 176 4.03 2.00 -6.76
CA ILE A 176 4.11 1.23 -8.01
C ILE A 176 4.28 -0.27 -7.73
N ALA A 177 3.53 -1.10 -8.45
CA ALA A 177 3.68 -2.56 -8.39
C ALA A 177 3.66 -3.17 -9.80
N VAL A 178 4.67 -3.97 -10.15
CA VAL A 178 4.84 -4.46 -11.53
C VAL A 178 5.16 -5.95 -11.57
N MET A 179 4.81 -6.63 -12.67
CA MET A 179 5.05 -8.06 -12.84
C MET A 179 6.37 -8.28 -13.60
N PRO A 180 7.41 -8.87 -12.99
CA PRO A 180 8.63 -9.22 -13.70
C PRO A 180 8.43 -10.46 -14.56
N ARG A 181 9.01 -10.47 -15.76
CA ARG A 181 9.20 -11.66 -16.60
C ARG A 181 10.60 -12.24 -16.45
N SER A 182 11.53 -11.48 -15.87
CA SER A 182 12.90 -11.90 -15.60
C SER A 182 13.49 -11.22 -14.35
N LEU A 183 14.66 -11.69 -13.89
CA LEU A 183 15.41 -10.99 -12.84
C LEU A 183 15.89 -9.59 -13.28
N ARG A 184 16.06 -9.35 -14.59
CA ARG A 184 16.41 -8.01 -15.08
C ARG A 184 15.30 -7.00 -14.79
N ASP A 185 14.05 -7.43 -14.89
CA ASP A 185 12.90 -6.56 -14.59
C ASP A 185 12.84 -6.19 -13.10
N VAL A 186 13.28 -7.10 -12.22
CA VAL A 186 13.45 -6.78 -10.79
C VAL A 186 14.49 -5.68 -10.61
N LEU A 187 15.63 -5.76 -11.31
CA LEU A 187 16.64 -4.69 -11.29
C LEU A 187 16.09 -3.37 -11.85
N THR A 188 15.32 -3.40 -12.94
CA THR A 188 14.67 -2.22 -13.53
C THR A 188 13.74 -1.53 -12.53
N LEU A 189 12.96 -2.28 -11.76
CA LEU A 189 12.14 -1.69 -10.70
C LEU A 189 12.99 -1.06 -9.58
N LEU A 190 14.05 -1.73 -9.14
CA LEU A 190 14.91 -1.22 -8.08
C LEU A 190 15.64 0.08 -8.51
N GLU A 191 16.08 0.14 -9.76
CA GLU A 191 16.63 1.35 -10.39
C GLU A 191 15.59 2.48 -10.43
N ALA A 192 14.36 2.18 -10.86
CA ALA A 192 13.26 3.14 -10.86
C ALA A 192 12.93 3.65 -9.45
N THR A 193 13.00 2.77 -8.45
CA THR A 193 12.74 3.11 -7.04
C THR A 193 13.77 4.10 -6.51
N LEU A 194 15.05 3.81 -6.73
CA LEU A 194 16.15 4.67 -6.30
C LEU A 194 16.09 6.03 -7.00
N THR A 195 15.87 6.02 -8.32
CA THR A 195 15.73 7.24 -9.12
C THR A 195 14.53 8.06 -8.68
N ALA A 196 13.37 7.44 -8.46
CA ALA A 196 12.17 8.14 -7.99
C ALA A 196 12.40 8.79 -6.62
N ARG A 197 13.03 8.08 -5.67
CA ARG A 197 13.35 8.60 -4.32
C ARG A 197 14.19 9.89 -4.36
N ASP A 198 15.07 10.02 -5.34
CA ASP A 198 15.90 11.21 -5.57
C ASP A 198 15.19 12.28 -6.42
N THR A 199 14.14 11.91 -7.16
CA THR A 199 13.44 12.80 -8.10
C THR A 199 12.23 13.50 -7.47
N ILE A 200 11.45 12.81 -6.63
CA ILE A 200 10.23 13.34 -6.02
C ILE A 200 10.44 13.62 -4.53
N SER A 201 9.57 14.44 -3.95
CA SER A 201 9.57 14.76 -2.52
C SER A 201 8.85 13.72 -1.65
N LEU A 202 7.96 12.92 -2.24
CA LEU A 202 7.14 11.92 -1.56
C LEU A 202 7.89 10.64 -1.16
N PRO A 203 7.46 9.94 -0.10
CA PRO A 203 7.78 8.53 0.10
C PRO A 203 7.35 7.69 -1.10
N VAL A 204 8.20 6.73 -1.46
CA VAL A 204 7.94 5.76 -2.53
C VAL A 204 7.65 4.41 -1.91
N ILE A 205 6.63 3.72 -2.42
CA ILE A 205 6.36 2.31 -2.18
C ILE A 205 6.52 1.61 -3.52
N SER A 206 7.44 0.67 -3.63
CA SER A 206 7.62 -0.11 -4.85
C SER A 206 7.74 -1.60 -4.56
N MET A 207 7.20 -2.41 -5.46
CA MET A 207 7.39 -3.86 -5.42
C MET A 207 7.26 -4.51 -6.79
N SER A 208 8.11 -5.50 -7.01
CA SER A 208 8.01 -6.44 -8.10
C SER A 208 7.17 -7.62 -7.58
N MET A 209 6.19 -8.04 -8.36
CA MET A 209 5.25 -9.10 -7.97
C MET A 209 5.77 -10.49 -8.39
N GLY A 210 5.08 -11.54 -7.96
CA GLY A 210 5.39 -12.91 -8.36
C GLY A 210 6.69 -13.44 -7.77
N ALA A 211 7.12 -14.61 -8.24
CA ALA A 211 8.23 -15.36 -7.64
C ALA A 211 9.56 -14.59 -7.70
N TYR A 212 9.94 -14.06 -8.86
CA TYR A 212 11.15 -13.24 -8.99
C TYR A 212 11.07 -11.95 -8.17
N GLY A 213 9.89 -11.34 -8.13
CA GLY A 213 9.69 -10.07 -7.45
C GLY A 213 9.72 -10.15 -5.92
N SER A 214 9.58 -11.35 -5.34
CA SER A 214 9.72 -11.59 -3.90
C SER A 214 10.99 -10.97 -3.30
N LEU A 215 12.08 -10.92 -4.07
CA LEU A 215 13.35 -10.26 -3.73
C LEU A 215 13.17 -8.75 -3.42
N SER A 216 12.37 -8.04 -4.21
CA SER A 216 12.11 -6.61 -3.99
C SER A 216 11.36 -6.35 -2.67
N ARG A 217 10.59 -7.32 -2.17
CA ARG A 217 9.90 -7.21 -0.88
C ARG A 217 10.86 -7.37 0.31
N LEU A 218 11.96 -8.10 0.12
CA LEU A 218 12.95 -8.37 1.16
C LEU A 218 13.96 -7.22 1.31
N PHE A 219 14.42 -6.65 0.20
CA PHE A 219 15.50 -5.67 0.22
C PHE A 219 15.27 -4.42 -0.63
N GLY A 220 14.11 -4.26 -1.27
CA GLY A 220 13.81 -3.06 -2.07
C GLY A 220 13.81 -1.76 -1.25
N TRP A 221 13.67 -1.86 0.07
CA TRP A 221 13.78 -0.74 0.98
C TRP A 221 15.15 -0.09 1.01
N VAL A 222 16.23 -0.86 0.77
CA VAL A 222 17.59 -0.33 0.64
C VAL A 222 17.72 0.60 -0.58
N PHE A 223 16.80 0.48 -1.54
CA PHE A 223 16.72 1.32 -2.74
C PHE A 223 15.68 2.44 -2.60
N GLY A 224 15.04 2.61 -1.44
CA GLY A 224 14.14 3.72 -1.16
C GLY A 224 12.66 3.37 -1.02
N SER A 225 12.27 2.09 -1.13
CA SER A 225 10.88 1.68 -0.85
C SER A 225 10.57 1.74 0.65
N SER A 226 9.57 2.53 1.03
CA SER A 226 9.26 2.87 2.42
C SER A 226 8.42 1.80 3.12
N VAL A 227 7.69 1.01 2.34
CA VAL A 227 6.78 -0.04 2.83
C VAL A 227 7.01 -1.33 2.06
N SER A 228 7.08 -2.45 2.77
CA SER A 228 7.02 -3.79 2.17
C SER A 228 5.73 -4.50 2.58
N PHE A 229 5.07 -5.13 1.61
CA PHE A 229 3.84 -5.90 1.83
C PHE A 229 4.16 -7.37 2.06
N ALA A 230 3.70 -7.91 3.18
CA ALA A 230 3.91 -9.28 3.65
C ALA A 230 2.59 -10.01 3.90
N VAL A 231 2.63 -11.35 3.90
CA VAL A 231 1.48 -12.18 4.28
C VAL A 231 1.35 -12.17 5.80
N GLY A 232 0.21 -11.68 6.30
CA GLY A 232 -0.17 -11.83 7.69
C GLY A 232 -0.86 -13.17 7.96
N GLU A 233 -1.85 -13.51 7.13
CA GLU A 233 -2.54 -14.81 7.14
C GLU A 233 -2.74 -15.32 5.71
N LYS A 234 -3.44 -14.53 4.88
CA LYS A 234 -3.67 -14.83 3.46
C LYS A 234 -2.92 -13.85 2.56
N SER A 235 -2.53 -14.32 1.38
CA SER A 235 -1.84 -13.51 0.36
C SER A 235 -2.86 -12.65 -0.40
N SER A 236 -2.60 -11.35 -0.56
CA SER A 236 -3.40 -10.43 -1.39
C SER A 236 -2.84 -10.17 -2.79
N ALA A 237 -1.56 -10.53 -3.02
CA ALA A 237 -0.88 -10.43 -4.30
C ALA A 237 0.18 -11.55 -4.47
N PRO A 238 0.55 -11.94 -5.71
CA PRO A 238 1.56 -12.97 -5.93
C PRO A 238 2.95 -12.62 -5.37
N GLY A 239 3.61 -13.61 -4.77
CA GLY A 239 4.99 -13.49 -4.27
C GLY A 239 5.13 -12.79 -2.91
N GLN A 240 4.06 -12.65 -2.12
CA GLN A 240 4.17 -12.20 -0.74
C GLN A 240 4.79 -13.29 0.14
N ILE A 241 5.58 -12.85 1.11
CA ILE A 241 6.34 -13.67 2.06
C ILE A 241 5.71 -13.47 3.45
N PRO A 242 5.65 -14.49 4.33
CA PRO A 242 5.21 -14.30 5.72
C PRO A 242 5.94 -13.15 6.42
N ILE A 243 5.22 -12.37 7.23
CA ILE A 243 5.77 -11.21 7.96
C ILE A 243 6.98 -11.59 8.82
N GLU A 244 6.98 -12.77 9.44
CA GLU A 244 8.07 -13.27 10.27
C GLU A 244 9.37 -13.42 9.47
N ASP A 245 9.28 -13.96 8.24
CA ASP A 245 10.43 -14.16 7.36
C ASP A 245 10.94 -12.83 6.79
N VAL A 246 10.03 -11.90 6.43
CA VAL A 246 10.41 -10.55 5.99
C VAL A 246 11.18 -9.83 7.10
N ASN A 247 10.67 -9.88 8.34
CA ASN A 247 11.33 -9.28 9.50
C ASN A 247 12.72 -9.88 9.74
N ALA A 248 12.85 -11.22 9.66
CA ALA A 248 14.14 -11.88 9.84
C ALA A 248 15.19 -11.42 8.82
N VAL A 249 14.81 -11.30 7.54
CA VAL A 249 15.72 -10.82 6.48
C VAL A 249 16.05 -9.34 6.65
N VAL A 250 15.06 -8.50 6.97
CA VAL A 250 15.29 -7.07 7.26
C VAL A 250 16.28 -6.90 8.42
N ASP A 251 16.14 -7.67 9.50
CA ASP A 251 17.04 -7.60 10.65
C ASP A 251 18.48 -8.04 10.31
N ILE A 252 18.65 -9.05 9.45
CA ILE A 252 19.96 -9.45 8.93
C ILE A 252 20.58 -8.30 8.11
N LEU A 253 19.84 -7.77 7.14
CA LEU A 253 20.32 -6.70 6.26
C LEU A 253 20.64 -5.41 7.03
N ARG A 254 19.83 -5.04 8.02
CA ARG A 254 20.09 -3.87 8.87
C ARG A 254 21.37 -3.99 9.68
N ARG A 255 21.73 -5.18 10.16
CA ARG A 255 23.02 -5.42 10.84
C ARG A 255 24.18 -5.34 9.87
N ALA A 256 24.07 -6.05 8.74
CA ALA A 256 25.11 -6.06 7.71
C ALA A 256 25.42 -4.66 7.16
N LEU A 257 24.39 -3.85 6.87
CA LEU A 257 24.54 -2.47 6.36
C LEU A 257 25.09 -1.49 7.41
N LYS A 258 25.04 -1.83 8.70
CA LYS A 258 25.70 -1.08 9.78
C LYS A 258 27.15 -1.52 10.02
N GLY A 259 27.64 -2.52 9.27
CA GLY A 259 28.97 -3.11 9.47
C GLY A 259 29.08 -3.93 10.76
N GLN A 260 27.97 -4.51 11.23
CA GLN A 260 27.88 -5.38 12.41
C GLN A 260 27.75 -6.85 12.02
#